data_AF-A0A966UDA6-F1
#
_entry.id   AF-A0A966UDA6-F1
#
_cell.length_a   1.000
_cell.length_b   1.000
_cell.length_c   1.000
_cell.angle_alpha   90.00
_cell.angle_beta   90.00
_cell.angle_gamma   90.00
#
_symmetry.space_group_name_H-M   'P 1'
#
loop_
_entity.id
_entity.type
_entity.pdbx_description
1 polymer ?
#
loop_
_entity_poly.entity_id
_entity_poly.type
_entity_poly.pdbx_seq_one_letter_code
_entity_poly.pdbx_strand_id
1 'polypeptide(L)'
;MAKSWTDNAPSPKALSEQAHMPDPFSYRIKKFFLGSPLNRHTLGHQRLKKRYALGVLSSDPISSSAYGTEQMLVGLIPVFGLMAFSLLMPLTAVVLVILTIITLSYRNVISTYVHFGGAYIVARENFGTVTAQLAAVALIIDYIVTLAIQSAAGVAAIISAFPELAPYKLTMVVGIILFLSFGNLRGVKEAGKMFALPTYFFIVSMFTVFLIGIYRDITGTLPVLETNVAGTLPLGEEQGLLTAAAIFMLLRAFANGGSSLTGLEAISDGVGLFEKPEYKNARRTLVIMSTILGTLVLGISYFAHKIYAMPYEDESPTVISQVAQAILGDSGFGQAFFYIVQAATMLILFAGANTTFSAFPIVVNYAALDGYLPRWLTKRGHKLN
;
A
#
# COMPACT_ATOMS: atom_id res chain seq x y z
N MET A 1 -34.02 10.57 -58.03
CA MET A 1 -34.81 11.09 -56.89
C MET A 1 -35.94 10.11 -56.59
N ALA A 2 -35.75 9.23 -55.61
CA ALA A 2 -36.78 8.30 -55.17
C ALA A 2 -37.70 9.03 -54.18
N LYS A 3 -39.01 8.98 -54.45
CA LYS A 3 -40.07 9.60 -53.64
C LYS A 3 -40.14 8.94 -52.25
N SER A 4 -40.35 9.79 -51.26
CA SER A 4 -40.42 9.47 -49.83
C SER A 4 -41.51 8.46 -49.53
N TRP A 5 -41.14 7.39 -48.82
CA TRP A 5 -42.08 6.60 -48.03
C TRP A 5 -42.46 7.42 -46.79
N THR A 6 -43.49 8.25 -46.93
CA THR A 6 -44.18 8.87 -45.79
C THR A 6 -45.54 8.20 -45.68
N ASP A 7 -45.57 6.99 -45.15
CA ASP A 7 -46.73 6.59 -44.36
C ASP A 7 -46.70 7.47 -43.11
N ASN A 8 -47.81 8.15 -42.83
CA ASN A 8 -48.02 8.97 -41.62
C ASN A 8 -48.07 8.10 -40.34
N ALA A 9 -47.23 7.07 -40.25
CA ALA A 9 -47.04 6.28 -39.06
C ALA A 9 -46.32 7.15 -38.02
N PRO A 10 -46.86 7.29 -36.79
CA PRO A 10 -46.12 7.95 -35.72
C PRO A 10 -44.78 7.24 -35.57
N SER A 11 -43.69 8.02 -35.49
CA SER A 11 -42.36 7.48 -35.21
C SER A 11 -42.44 6.56 -33.99
N PRO A 12 -41.81 5.37 -34.01
CA PRO A 12 -41.88 4.46 -32.89
C PRO A 12 -41.31 5.18 -31.66
N LYS A 13 -42.21 5.62 -30.77
CA LYS A 13 -41.83 6.10 -29.45
C LYS A 13 -41.34 4.88 -28.69
N ALA A 14 -40.06 4.87 -28.34
CA ALA A 14 -39.55 3.92 -27.36
C ALA A 14 -40.50 3.94 -26.16
N LEU A 15 -41.01 2.78 -25.75
CA LEU A 15 -41.87 2.63 -24.58
C LEU A 15 -41.20 3.33 -23.39
N SER A 16 -41.70 4.50 -23.01
CA SER A 16 -41.30 5.17 -21.77
C SER A 16 -42.09 4.55 -20.62
N GLU A 17 -42.03 3.24 -20.47
CA GLU A 17 -42.43 2.59 -19.24
C GLU A 17 -41.22 2.51 -18.33
N GLN A 18 -41.07 3.53 -17.49
CA GLN A 18 -40.53 3.31 -16.16
C GLN A 18 -41.60 3.74 -15.18
N ALA A 19 -42.54 2.84 -14.90
CA ALA A 19 -43.25 2.91 -13.63
C ALA A 19 -42.17 2.81 -12.55
N HIS A 20 -41.78 3.95 -11.98
CA HIS A 20 -40.93 3.98 -10.79
C HIS A 20 -41.78 3.43 -9.64
N MET A 21 -41.78 2.10 -9.48
CA MET A 21 -42.27 1.48 -8.26
C MET A 21 -41.47 2.05 -7.09
N PRO A 22 -42.11 2.43 -5.98
CA PRO A 22 -41.39 2.91 -4.81
C PRO A 22 -40.39 1.83 -4.37
N ASP A 23 -39.12 2.23 -4.29
CA ASP A 23 -38.02 1.38 -3.84
C ASP A 23 -38.43 0.65 -2.54
N PRO A 24 -38.36 -0.69 -2.47
CA PRO A 24 -38.72 -1.42 -1.26
C PRO A 24 -37.88 -0.95 -0.07
N PHE A 25 -38.41 -1.03 1.15
CA PHE A 25 -37.73 -0.53 2.35
C PHE A 25 -36.31 -1.09 2.51
N SER A 26 -36.12 -2.38 2.21
CA SER A 26 -34.81 -3.04 2.17
C SER A 26 -33.86 -2.41 1.13
N TYR A 27 -34.36 -2.01 -0.04
CA TYR A 27 -33.59 -1.30 -1.06
C TYR A 27 -33.29 0.14 -0.65
N ARG A 28 -34.19 0.84 0.04
CA ARG A 28 -33.94 2.19 0.55
C ARG A 28 -32.86 2.21 1.63
N ILE A 29 -32.89 1.26 2.57
CA ILE A 29 -31.81 1.03 3.54
C ILE A 29 -30.52 0.72 2.79
N LYS A 30 -30.56 -0.24 1.86
CA LYS A 30 -29.40 -0.64 1.08
C LYS A 30 -28.81 0.51 0.26
N LYS A 31 -29.64 1.38 -0.32
CA LYS A 31 -29.25 2.59 -1.07
C LYS A 31 -28.72 3.68 -0.16
N PHE A 32 -29.22 3.80 1.07
CA PHE A 32 -28.70 4.71 2.08
C PHE A 32 -27.27 4.31 2.50
N PHE A 33 -27.04 3.03 2.76
CA PHE A 33 -25.72 2.51 3.16
C PHE A 33 -24.73 2.35 1.99
N LEU A 34 -25.17 1.82 0.85
CA LEU A 34 -24.31 1.47 -0.30
C LEU A 34 -24.31 2.51 -1.42
N GLY A 35 -25.18 3.52 -1.37
CA GLY A 35 -25.34 4.51 -2.45
C GLY A 35 -26.12 3.99 -3.66
N SER A 36 -26.36 4.89 -4.62
CA SER A 36 -27.06 4.58 -5.87
C SER A 36 -26.26 3.65 -6.79
N PRO A 37 -26.92 2.76 -7.57
CA PRO A 37 -26.25 1.92 -8.56
C PRO A 37 -25.63 2.78 -9.68
N LEU A 38 -24.43 2.38 -10.10
CA LEU A 38 -23.67 3.00 -11.20
C LEU A 38 -24.02 2.31 -12.51
N ASN A 39 -24.32 3.11 -13.53
CA ASN A 39 -24.73 2.60 -14.83
C ASN A 39 -23.53 1.94 -15.54
N ARG A 40 -23.71 0.76 -16.17
CA ARG A 40 -22.60 0.01 -16.82
C ARG A 40 -21.83 0.84 -17.86
N HIS A 41 -22.49 1.80 -18.50
CA HIS A 41 -21.91 2.68 -19.52
C HIS A 41 -20.92 3.72 -18.97
N THR A 42 -20.98 4.09 -17.68
CA THR A 42 -20.06 5.06 -17.08
C THR A 42 -18.76 4.42 -16.57
N LEU A 43 -18.66 3.08 -16.52
CA LEU A 43 -17.51 2.35 -15.99
C LEU A 43 -16.34 2.19 -16.96
N GLY A 44 -16.57 2.36 -18.26
CA GLY A 44 -15.55 2.13 -19.29
C GLY A 44 -14.49 3.23 -19.47
N HIS A 45 -14.61 4.37 -18.77
CA HIS A 45 -13.91 5.61 -19.18
C HIS A 45 -12.88 6.19 -18.20
N GLN A 46 -12.61 5.58 -17.05
CA GLN A 46 -11.61 6.13 -16.11
C GLN A 46 -10.27 5.42 -16.21
N ARG A 47 -9.63 5.52 -17.38
CA ARG A 47 -8.20 5.24 -17.48
C ARG A 47 -7.41 6.34 -16.78
N LEU A 48 -6.41 5.94 -16.01
CA LEU A 48 -5.56 6.84 -15.24
C LEU A 48 -4.37 7.28 -16.09
N LYS A 49 -4.16 8.60 -16.16
CA LYS A 49 -2.89 9.16 -16.62
C LYS A 49 -1.76 8.68 -15.72
N LYS A 50 -0.57 8.50 -16.28
CA LYS A 50 0.63 7.99 -15.59
C LYS A 50 0.86 8.61 -14.19
N ARG A 51 0.69 9.93 -14.06
CA ARG A 51 0.85 10.65 -12.78
C ARG A 51 -0.17 10.25 -11.71
N TYR A 52 -1.43 10.06 -12.09
CA TYR A 52 -2.46 9.63 -11.15
C TYR A 52 -2.36 8.13 -10.89
N ALA A 53 -1.98 7.35 -11.89
CA ALA A 53 -1.74 5.91 -11.74
C ALA A 53 -0.58 5.62 -10.78
N LEU A 54 0.52 6.39 -10.84
CA LEU A 54 1.59 6.32 -9.85
C LEU A 54 1.03 6.58 -8.45
N GLY A 55 0.37 7.72 -8.23
CA GLY A 55 -0.13 8.04 -6.90
C GLY A 55 -1.12 7.00 -6.34
N VAL A 56 -2.05 6.52 -7.15
CA VAL A 56 -3.09 5.58 -6.70
C VAL A 56 -2.53 4.17 -6.50
N LEU A 57 -1.83 3.61 -7.51
CA LEU A 57 -1.37 2.21 -7.49
C LEU A 57 -0.05 2.02 -6.75
N SER A 58 0.71 3.09 -6.51
CA SER A 58 1.97 3.02 -5.76
C SER A 58 1.82 3.34 -4.27
N SER A 59 0.61 3.68 -3.80
CA SER A 59 0.38 3.97 -2.38
C SER A 59 0.80 2.79 -1.50
N ASP A 60 0.36 1.59 -1.86
CA ASP A 60 0.69 0.34 -1.17
C ASP A 60 2.21 0.07 -1.10
N PRO A 61 2.94 -0.08 -2.21
CA PRO A 61 4.38 -0.36 -2.13
C PRO A 61 5.20 0.76 -1.51
N ILE A 62 4.83 2.03 -1.73
CA ILE A 62 5.56 3.16 -1.14
C ILE A 62 5.27 3.26 0.36
N SER A 63 4.07 2.94 0.81
CA SER A 63 3.74 2.92 2.23
C SER A 63 4.52 1.84 3.00
N SER A 64 4.87 0.72 2.34
CA SER A 64 5.66 -0.36 2.94
C SER A 64 7.05 0.08 3.42
N SER A 65 7.61 1.16 2.85
CA SER A 65 8.85 1.73 3.36
C SER A 65 8.72 2.27 4.77
N ALA A 66 7.48 2.55 5.24
CA ALA A 66 7.24 3.15 6.54
C ALA A 66 7.48 2.22 7.73
N TYR A 67 7.31 0.92 7.54
CA TYR A 67 7.48 -0.09 8.59
C TYR A 67 8.58 -1.10 8.25
N GLY A 68 8.96 -1.25 6.98
CA GLY A 68 9.90 -2.30 6.56
C GLY A 68 11.26 -2.27 7.28
N THR A 69 11.90 -1.11 7.37
CA THR A 69 13.16 -0.93 8.11
C THR A 69 12.98 -1.21 9.61
N GLU A 70 11.85 -0.80 10.18
CA GLU A 70 11.53 -1.07 11.59
C GLU A 70 11.41 -2.56 11.87
N GLN A 71 10.72 -3.31 11.01
CA GLN A 71 10.56 -4.76 11.15
C GLN A 71 11.87 -5.54 11.00
N MET A 72 12.85 -5.00 10.26
CA MET A 72 14.22 -5.54 10.24
C MET A 72 14.89 -5.37 11.59
N LEU A 73 14.82 -4.17 12.17
CA LEU A 73 15.42 -3.86 13.47
C LEU A 73 14.79 -4.66 14.60
N VAL A 74 13.47 -4.84 14.59
CA VAL A 74 12.73 -5.69 15.54
C VAL A 74 13.25 -7.14 15.51
N GLY A 75 13.64 -7.64 14.34
CA GLY A 75 14.23 -8.98 14.21
C GLY A 75 15.70 -9.06 14.65
N LEU A 76 16.48 -7.98 14.50
CA LEU A 76 17.93 -7.98 14.76
C LEU A 76 18.29 -7.65 16.21
N ILE A 77 17.68 -6.62 16.79
CA ILE A 77 18.09 -6.02 18.07
C ILE A 77 18.04 -7.03 19.24
N PRO A 78 17.01 -7.89 19.37
CA PRO A 78 16.95 -8.85 20.47
C PRO A 78 18.07 -9.91 20.45
N VAL A 79 18.83 -10.03 19.36
CA VAL A 79 19.86 -11.07 19.17
C VAL A 79 21.25 -10.49 18.99
N PHE A 80 21.35 -9.37 18.27
CA PHE A 80 22.61 -8.73 17.93
C PHE A 80 22.86 -7.44 18.71
N GLY A 81 21.94 -7.01 19.57
CA GLY A 81 22.06 -5.78 20.34
C GLY A 81 22.32 -4.57 19.43
N LEU A 82 23.31 -3.74 19.77
CA LEU A 82 23.69 -2.56 18.97
C LEU A 82 24.36 -2.91 17.64
N MET A 83 24.94 -4.11 17.51
CA MET A 83 25.48 -4.60 16.23
C MET A 83 24.37 -4.75 15.17
N ALA A 84 23.10 -4.82 15.57
CA ALA A 84 21.96 -4.77 14.65
C ALA A 84 22.03 -3.57 13.67
N PHE A 85 22.45 -2.40 14.15
CA PHE A 85 22.55 -1.21 13.30
C PHE A 85 23.66 -1.35 12.27
N SER A 86 24.78 -2.02 12.56
CA SER A 86 25.83 -2.25 11.56
C SER A 86 25.41 -3.30 10.51
N LEU A 87 24.57 -4.27 10.89
CA LEU A 87 23.98 -5.26 9.99
C LEU A 87 22.83 -4.72 9.13
N LEU A 88 22.19 -3.62 9.56
CA LEU A 88 21.05 -3.02 8.87
C LEU A 88 21.38 -2.61 7.43
N MET A 89 22.54 -1.97 7.20
CA MET A 89 22.93 -1.47 5.88
C MET A 89 23.24 -2.59 4.88
N PRO A 90 24.07 -3.61 5.22
CA PRO A 90 24.25 -4.80 4.38
C PRO A 90 22.94 -5.49 4.04
N LEU A 91 22.05 -5.69 5.03
CA LEU A 91 20.76 -6.32 4.78
C LEU A 91 19.85 -5.47 3.88
N THR A 92 19.86 -4.15 4.07
CA THR A 92 19.15 -3.22 3.18
C THR A 92 19.67 -3.34 1.75
N ALA A 93 20.98 -3.48 1.55
CA ALA A 93 21.55 -3.70 0.21
C ALA A 93 21.02 -4.99 -0.43
N VAL A 94 20.89 -6.09 0.32
CA VAL A 94 20.28 -7.34 -0.17
C VAL A 94 18.81 -7.11 -0.57
N VAL A 95 18.04 -6.39 0.25
CA VAL A 95 16.65 -6.03 -0.06
C VAL A 95 16.56 -5.21 -1.36
N LEU A 96 17.46 -4.25 -1.58
CA LEU A 96 17.50 -3.44 -2.80
C LEU A 96 17.90 -4.23 -4.05
N VAL A 97 18.80 -5.21 -3.91
CA VAL A 97 19.12 -6.14 -5.00
C VAL A 97 17.88 -6.95 -5.39
N ILE A 98 17.12 -7.43 -4.41
CA ILE A 98 15.89 -8.20 -4.67
C ILE A 98 14.81 -7.30 -5.27
N LEU A 99 14.63 -6.08 -4.77
CA LEU A 99 13.75 -5.08 -5.38
C LEU A 99 14.07 -4.89 -6.86
N THR A 100 15.36 -4.81 -7.20
CA THR A 100 15.82 -4.67 -8.59
C THR A 100 15.44 -5.90 -9.42
N ILE A 101 15.72 -7.11 -8.91
CA ILE A 101 15.37 -8.37 -9.58
C ILE A 101 13.87 -8.47 -9.81
N ILE A 102 13.05 -8.22 -8.78
CA ILE A 102 11.59 -8.27 -8.84
C ILE A 102 11.06 -7.23 -9.83
N THR A 103 11.60 -6.01 -9.81
CA THR A 103 11.20 -4.94 -10.73
C THR A 103 11.48 -5.31 -12.19
N LEU A 104 12.65 -5.90 -12.46
CA LEU A 104 13.00 -6.37 -13.81
C LEU A 104 12.10 -7.53 -14.25
N SER A 105 11.77 -8.45 -13.32
CA SER A 105 10.85 -9.56 -13.57
C SER A 105 9.44 -9.07 -13.92
N TYR A 106 8.83 -8.24 -13.07
CA TYR A 106 7.50 -7.66 -13.33
C TYR A 106 7.47 -6.81 -14.58
N ARG A 107 8.55 -6.09 -14.89
CA ARG A 107 8.67 -5.34 -16.14
C ARG A 107 8.55 -6.24 -17.37
N ASN A 108 8.99 -7.50 -17.30
CA ASN A 108 8.84 -8.48 -18.38
C ASN A 108 7.43 -9.10 -18.39
N VAL A 109 6.88 -9.42 -17.21
CA VAL A 109 5.50 -9.94 -17.09
C VAL A 109 4.49 -8.95 -17.68
N ILE A 110 4.60 -7.66 -17.34
CA ILE A 110 3.71 -6.60 -17.86
C ILE A 110 3.79 -6.43 -19.38
N SER A 111 4.92 -6.77 -20.02
CA SER A 111 5.00 -6.74 -21.49
C SER A 111 4.23 -7.86 -22.17
N THR A 112 4.01 -8.98 -21.48
CA THR A 112 3.31 -10.15 -22.02
C THR A 112 1.84 -10.14 -21.61
N TYR A 113 1.56 -9.77 -20.36
CA TYR A 113 0.23 -9.80 -19.74
C TYR A 113 -0.31 -8.38 -19.58
N VAL A 114 -1.18 -7.96 -20.51
CA VAL A 114 -1.82 -6.62 -20.51
C VAL A 114 -3.25 -6.67 -19.97
N HIS A 115 -3.82 -7.88 -19.81
CA HIS A 115 -5.17 -8.07 -19.30
C HIS A 115 -5.22 -8.02 -17.76
N PHE A 116 -6.38 -7.61 -17.22
CA PHE A 116 -6.68 -7.69 -15.80
C PHE A 116 -6.58 -9.14 -15.32
N GLY A 117 -5.87 -9.40 -14.22
CA GLY A 117 -5.72 -10.76 -13.70
C GLY A 117 -4.46 -11.08 -12.93
N GLY A 118 -3.42 -10.26 -13.08
CA GLY A 118 -2.25 -10.30 -12.21
C GLY A 118 -1.56 -11.66 -12.11
N ALA A 119 -0.98 -11.93 -10.95
CA ALA A 119 -0.26 -13.17 -10.66
C ALA A 119 -1.14 -14.44 -10.78
N TYR A 120 -2.45 -14.35 -10.55
CA TYR A 120 -3.37 -15.49 -10.68
C TYR A 120 -3.49 -15.97 -12.13
N ILE A 121 -3.73 -15.06 -13.07
CA ILE A 121 -3.86 -15.43 -14.49
C ILE A 121 -2.53 -15.93 -15.04
N VAL A 122 -1.42 -15.29 -14.67
CA VAL A 122 -0.07 -15.73 -15.05
C VAL A 122 0.21 -17.15 -14.55
N ALA A 123 -0.11 -17.45 -13.28
CA ALA A 123 0.06 -18.78 -12.71
C ALA A 123 -0.79 -19.83 -13.44
N ARG A 124 -2.05 -19.50 -13.73
CA ARG A 124 -2.99 -20.39 -14.42
C ARG A 124 -2.54 -20.77 -15.82
N GLU A 125 -2.12 -19.78 -16.60
CA GLU A 125 -1.74 -19.99 -18.01
C GLU A 125 -0.40 -20.71 -18.18
N ASN A 126 0.53 -20.59 -17.22
CA ASN A 126 1.87 -21.18 -17.34
C ASN A 126 2.07 -22.47 -16.52
N PHE A 127 1.43 -22.58 -15.35
CA PHE A 127 1.71 -23.65 -14.38
C PHE A 127 0.48 -24.52 -14.05
N GLY A 128 -0.67 -24.21 -14.65
CA GLY A 128 -1.91 -24.95 -14.46
C GLY A 128 -2.72 -24.52 -13.23
N THR A 129 -3.79 -25.27 -12.97
CA THR A 129 -4.86 -24.89 -12.04
C THR A 129 -4.44 -24.93 -10.56
N VAL A 130 -3.65 -25.93 -10.16
CA VAL A 130 -3.21 -26.08 -8.76
C VAL A 130 -2.35 -24.90 -8.33
N THR A 131 -1.38 -24.52 -9.16
CA THR A 131 -0.51 -23.36 -8.90
C THR A 131 -1.29 -22.06 -8.89
N ALA A 132 -2.30 -21.93 -9.76
CA ALA A 132 -3.20 -20.78 -9.74
C ALA A 132 -4.01 -20.67 -8.45
N GLN A 133 -4.50 -21.79 -7.91
CA GLN A 133 -5.20 -21.80 -6.61
C GLN A 133 -4.29 -21.35 -5.47
N LEU A 134 -3.04 -21.83 -5.45
CA LEU A 134 -2.05 -21.37 -4.46
C LEU A 134 -1.80 -19.87 -4.58
N ALA A 135 -1.67 -19.34 -5.80
CA ALA A 135 -1.53 -17.91 -6.05
C ALA A 135 -2.78 -17.12 -5.58
N ALA A 136 -3.99 -17.61 -5.85
CA ALA A 136 -5.23 -16.97 -5.38
C ALA A 136 -5.30 -16.91 -3.86
N VAL A 137 -5.02 -18.03 -3.18
CA VAL A 137 -5.03 -18.09 -1.70
C VAL A 137 -3.97 -17.15 -1.12
N ALA A 138 -2.76 -17.15 -1.69
CA ALA A 138 -1.70 -16.26 -1.26
C ALA A 138 -2.10 -14.77 -1.39
N LEU A 139 -2.66 -14.37 -2.54
CA LEU A 139 -3.13 -12.98 -2.76
C LEU A 139 -4.30 -12.59 -1.83
N ILE A 140 -5.23 -13.50 -1.56
CA ILE A 140 -6.35 -13.26 -0.63
C ILE A 140 -5.82 -13.01 0.79
N ILE A 141 -4.88 -13.83 1.25
CA ILE A 141 -4.25 -13.66 2.57
C ILE A 141 -3.44 -12.37 2.59
N ASP A 142 -2.65 -12.11 1.55
CA ASP A 142 -1.83 -10.91 1.41
C ASP A 142 -2.69 -9.65 1.55
N TYR A 143 -3.79 -9.51 0.82
CA TYR A 143 -4.66 -8.34 0.94
C TYR A 143 -5.30 -8.19 2.34
N ILE A 144 -5.65 -9.28 3.03
CA ILE A 144 -6.20 -9.21 4.40
C ILE A 144 -5.12 -8.73 5.38
N VAL A 145 -3.91 -9.29 5.26
CA VAL A 145 -2.78 -8.94 6.13
C VAL A 145 -2.32 -7.51 5.85
N THR A 146 -2.23 -7.10 4.59
CA THR A 146 -1.88 -5.74 4.18
C THR A 146 -2.87 -4.72 4.71
N LEU A 147 -4.18 -5.00 4.67
CA LEU A 147 -5.19 -4.12 5.29
C LEU A 147 -4.94 -3.96 6.80
N ALA A 148 -4.64 -5.05 7.51
CA ALA A 148 -4.40 -5.03 8.94
C ALA A 148 -3.11 -4.28 9.31
N ILE A 149 -1.99 -4.62 8.65
CA ILE A 149 -0.68 -4.01 8.90
C ILE A 149 -0.72 -2.52 8.60
N GLN A 150 -1.25 -2.12 7.45
CA GLN A 150 -1.28 -0.70 7.09
C GLN A 150 -2.20 0.12 8.00
N SER A 151 -3.34 -0.44 8.41
CA SER A 151 -4.22 0.23 9.37
C SER A 151 -3.54 0.39 10.74
N ALA A 152 -2.83 -0.65 11.21
CA ALA A 152 -2.09 -0.63 12.46
C ALA A 152 -0.93 0.36 12.43
N ALA A 153 -0.08 0.31 11.40
CA ALA A 153 1.04 1.23 11.22
C ALA A 153 0.58 2.68 11.04
N GLY A 154 -0.54 2.91 10.34
CA GLY A 154 -1.11 4.24 10.19
C GLY A 154 -1.58 4.84 11.52
N VAL A 155 -2.17 4.02 12.40
CA VAL A 155 -2.51 4.42 13.77
C VAL A 155 -1.26 4.61 14.63
N ALA A 156 -0.22 3.78 14.47
CA ALA A 156 1.05 3.97 15.17
C ALA A 156 1.73 5.31 14.81
N ALA A 157 1.60 5.78 13.56
CA ALA A 157 2.04 7.11 13.17
C ALA A 157 1.25 8.23 13.88
N ILE A 158 -0.06 8.06 14.08
CA ILE A 158 -0.88 9.00 14.86
C ILE A 158 -0.42 9.03 16.32
N ILE A 159 -0.23 7.87 16.94
CA ILE A 159 0.22 7.75 18.33
C ILE A 159 1.64 8.33 18.49
N SER A 160 2.50 8.17 17.48
CA SER A 160 3.83 8.79 17.46
C SER A 160 3.78 10.32 17.49
N ALA A 161 2.73 10.92 16.94
CA ALA A 161 2.49 12.37 17.02
C ALA A 161 1.75 12.79 18.31
N PHE A 162 0.87 11.93 18.81
CA PHE A 162 0.02 12.15 19.98
C PHE A 162 0.07 10.94 20.93
N PRO A 163 1.10 10.85 21.79
CA PRO A 163 1.32 9.67 22.65
C PRO A 163 0.17 9.36 23.61
N GLU A 164 -0.63 10.37 23.98
CA GLU A 164 -1.82 10.24 24.83
C GLU A 164 -2.88 9.27 24.27
N LEU A 165 -2.83 8.98 22.97
CA LEU A 165 -3.76 8.07 22.30
C LEU A 165 -3.33 6.60 22.35
N ALA A 166 -2.16 6.28 22.90
CA ALA A 166 -1.65 4.90 22.97
C ALA A 166 -2.64 3.87 23.56
N PRO A 167 -3.39 4.18 24.64
CA PRO A 167 -4.37 3.22 25.20
C PRO A 167 -5.52 2.87 24.25
N TYR A 168 -5.80 3.72 23.25
CA TYR A 168 -6.89 3.56 22.30
C TYR A 168 -6.47 2.94 20.96
N LYS A 169 -5.21 2.48 20.83
CA LYS A 169 -4.63 1.92 19.59
C LYS A 169 -5.56 0.91 18.92
N LEU A 170 -5.99 -0.13 19.65
CA LEU A 170 -6.86 -1.17 19.09
C LEU A 170 -8.20 -0.61 18.60
N THR A 171 -8.85 0.24 19.40
CA THR A 171 -10.15 0.85 19.06
C THR A 171 -10.02 1.74 17.82
N MET A 172 -8.93 2.49 17.70
CA MET A 172 -8.64 3.32 16.52
C MET A 172 -8.41 2.47 15.27
N VAL A 173 -7.65 1.37 15.38
CA VAL A 173 -7.39 0.44 14.25
C VAL A 173 -8.70 -0.18 13.76
N VAL A 174 -9.53 -0.69 14.66
CA VAL A 174 -10.84 -1.23 14.27
C VAL A 174 -11.73 -0.14 13.68
N GLY A 175 -11.73 1.05 14.29
CA GLY A 175 -12.48 2.22 13.81
C GLY A 175 -12.11 2.64 12.39
N ILE A 176 -10.81 2.69 12.06
CA ILE A 176 -10.36 3.05 10.71
C ILE A 176 -10.70 1.96 9.69
N ILE A 177 -10.57 0.67 10.05
CA ILE A 177 -10.98 -0.43 9.16
C ILE A 177 -12.47 -0.35 8.85
N LEU A 178 -13.31 -0.10 9.86
CA LEU A 178 -14.76 0.09 9.65
C LEU A 178 -15.06 1.32 8.80
N PHE A 179 -14.35 2.43 9.03
CA PHE A 179 -14.48 3.64 8.24
C PHE A 179 -14.12 3.42 6.77
N LEU A 180 -12.97 2.80 6.49
CA LEU A 180 -12.53 2.44 5.14
C LEU A 180 -13.49 1.45 4.48
N SER A 181 -13.97 0.46 5.24
CA SER A 181 -14.99 -0.50 4.76
C SER A 181 -16.27 0.21 4.34
N PHE A 182 -16.76 1.12 5.19
CA PHE A 182 -17.96 1.91 4.90
C PHE A 182 -17.77 2.82 3.68
N GLY A 183 -16.62 3.49 3.56
CA GLY A 183 -16.28 4.33 2.40
C GLY A 183 -16.25 3.53 1.09
N ASN A 184 -15.67 2.33 1.10
CA ASN A 184 -15.62 1.45 -0.07
C ASN A 184 -17.00 0.89 -0.42
N LEU A 185 -17.83 0.54 0.57
CA LEU A 185 -19.22 0.09 0.37
C LEU A 185 -20.10 1.19 -0.23
N ARG A 186 -19.95 2.44 0.25
CA ARG A 186 -20.64 3.61 -0.32
C ARG A 186 -20.11 4.00 -1.69
N GLY A 187 -19.01 3.38 -2.14
CA GLY A 187 -18.46 3.50 -3.48
C GLY A 187 -18.03 4.92 -3.82
N VAL A 188 -17.17 5.51 -2.98
CA VAL A 188 -16.51 6.82 -3.15
C VAL A 188 -15.45 6.77 -4.28
N LYS A 189 -15.70 5.97 -5.33
CA LYS A 189 -14.78 5.71 -6.46
C LYS A 189 -14.50 6.93 -7.34
N GLU A 190 -15.04 8.11 -7.03
CA GLU A 190 -14.95 9.31 -7.88
C GLU A 190 -13.60 10.05 -7.82
N ALA A 191 -12.62 9.57 -7.06
CA ALA A 191 -11.51 10.42 -6.65
C ALA A 191 -10.11 9.90 -7.02
N GLY A 192 -9.91 9.25 -8.16
CA GLY A 192 -8.56 8.80 -8.59
C GLY A 192 -7.48 9.92 -8.58
N LYS A 193 -7.88 11.20 -8.63
CA LYS A 193 -6.98 12.34 -8.40
C LYS A 193 -6.70 12.62 -6.92
N MET A 194 -7.70 12.55 -6.06
CA MET A 194 -7.53 12.78 -4.61
C MET A 194 -6.78 11.64 -3.94
N PHE A 195 -6.97 10.40 -4.42
CA PHE A 195 -6.24 9.23 -3.92
C PHE A 195 -4.75 9.22 -4.31
N ALA A 196 -4.33 10.07 -5.26
CA ALA A 196 -2.91 10.24 -5.59
C ALA A 196 -2.19 11.21 -4.63
N LEU A 197 -2.92 12.05 -3.90
CA LEU A 197 -2.36 13.09 -3.05
C LEU A 197 -1.51 12.53 -1.89
N PRO A 198 -1.98 11.52 -1.11
CA PRO A 198 -1.19 10.97 -0.01
C PRO A 198 0.21 10.50 -0.42
N THR A 199 0.29 9.80 -1.55
CA THR A 199 1.55 9.25 -2.07
C THR A 199 2.55 10.35 -2.40
N TYR A 200 2.13 11.38 -3.15
CA TYR A 200 3.02 12.49 -3.49
C TYR A 200 3.39 13.34 -2.28
N PHE A 201 2.45 13.54 -1.36
CA PHE A 201 2.68 14.27 -0.13
C PHE A 201 3.73 13.58 0.75
N PHE A 202 3.61 12.27 0.95
CA PHE A 202 4.61 11.47 1.67
C PHE A 202 5.98 11.50 1.01
N ILE A 203 6.05 11.29 -0.31
CA ILE A 203 7.30 11.35 -1.08
C ILE A 203 8.00 12.69 -0.83
N VAL A 204 7.31 13.81 -1.05
CA VAL A 204 7.91 15.15 -0.91
C VAL A 204 8.34 15.40 0.54
N SER A 205 7.53 15.04 1.53
CA SER A 205 7.87 15.20 2.94
C SER A 205 9.12 14.40 3.32
N MET A 206 9.19 13.13 2.94
CA MET A 206 10.33 12.26 3.26
C MET A 206 11.62 12.67 2.55
N PHE A 207 11.55 13.02 1.26
CA PHE A 207 12.73 13.56 0.56
C PHE A 207 13.21 14.86 1.18
N THR A 208 12.31 15.72 1.66
CA THR A 208 12.69 16.93 2.39
C THR A 208 13.43 16.59 3.69
N VAL A 209 12.90 15.64 4.47
CA VAL A 209 13.58 15.14 5.69
C VAL A 209 14.97 14.61 5.33
N PHE A 210 15.11 13.79 4.30
CA PHE A 210 16.41 13.25 3.90
C PHE A 210 17.40 14.32 3.49
N LEU A 211 16.98 15.36 2.75
CA LEU A 211 17.87 16.46 2.37
C LEU A 211 18.38 17.21 3.60
N ILE A 212 17.51 17.50 4.57
CA ILE A 212 17.89 18.13 5.84
C ILE A 212 18.82 17.20 6.64
N GLY A 213 18.53 15.89 6.66
CA GLY A 213 19.33 14.88 7.33
C GLY A 213 20.73 14.75 6.74
N ILE A 214 20.85 14.73 5.41
CA ILE A 214 22.15 14.69 4.70
C ILE A 214 22.95 15.95 5.04
N TYR A 215 22.29 17.13 5.03
CA TYR A 215 22.93 18.37 5.43
C TYR A 215 23.48 18.28 6.87
N ARG A 216 22.66 17.81 7.83
CA ARG A 216 23.07 17.64 9.24
C ARG A 216 24.15 16.59 9.44
N ASP A 217 24.15 15.52 8.65
CA ASP A 217 25.17 14.46 8.68
C ASP A 217 26.52 15.02 8.19
N ILE A 218 26.53 15.79 7.10
CA ILE A 218 27.74 16.44 6.57
C ILE A 218 28.27 17.51 7.53
N THR A 219 27.39 18.27 8.20
CA THR A 219 27.80 19.28 9.18
C THR A 219 28.13 18.69 10.55
N GLY A 220 27.95 17.38 10.76
CA GLY A 220 28.20 16.71 12.03
C GLY A 220 27.24 17.10 13.16
N THR A 221 26.09 17.68 12.83
CA THR A 221 25.06 18.13 13.78
C THR A 221 23.88 17.16 13.89
N LEU A 222 23.99 15.98 13.29
CA LEU A 222 22.95 14.93 13.37
C LEU A 222 23.01 14.30 14.77
N PRO A 223 21.92 14.35 15.56
CA PRO A 223 21.93 13.78 16.91
C PRO A 223 21.94 12.25 16.85
N VAL A 224 22.65 11.64 17.78
CA VAL A 224 22.57 10.20 18.08
C VAL A 224 21.57 10.04 19.23
N LEU A 225 20.58 9.18 19.06
CA LEU A 225 19.57 8.91 20.08
C LEU A 225 20.16 7.99 21.16
N GLU A 226 19.64 8.13 22.38
CA GLU A 226 19.99 7.24 23.48
C GLU A 226 19.43 5.84 23.21
N THR A 227 20.24 4.82 23.46
CA THR A 227 19.91 3.42 23.17
C THR A 227 19.30 2.66 24.34
N ASN A 228 19.29 3.27 25.53
CA ASN A 228 18.78 2.68 26.78
C ASN A 228 17.63 3.52 27.33
N VAL A 229 16.54 3.61 26.56
CA VAL A 229 15.35 4.37 26.92
C VAL A 229 14.25 3.40 27.35
N ALA A 230 13.52 3.73 28.42
CA ALA A 230 12.41 2.89 28.88
C ALA A 230 11.36 2.71 27.76
N GLY A 231 11.03 1.45 27.42
CA GLY A 231 10.07 1.09 26.38
C GLY A 231 10.67 0.70 25.02
N THR A 232 11.99 0.86 24.83
CA THR A 232 12.68 0.28 23.66
C THR A 232 12.87 -1.22 23.80
N LEU A 233 12.98 -1.95 22.68
CA LEU A 233 13.24 -3.38 22.70
C LEU A 233 14.47 -3.74 23.58
N PRO A 234 14.41 -4.87 24.32
CA PRO A 234 15.53 -5.31 25.13
C PRO A 234 16.72 -5.62 24.22
N LEU A 235 17.89 -5.10 24.61
CA LEU A 235 19.15 -5.39 23.95
C LEU A 235 19.52 -6.86 24.16
N GLY A 236 19.69 -7.60 23.06
CA GLY A 236 20.30 -8.91 23.11
C GLY A 236 21.77 -8.84 23.49
N GLU A 237 22.29 -9.88 24.13
CA GLU A 237 23.74 -10.09 24.25
C GLU A 237 24.32 -10.37 22.86
N GLU A 238 25.47 -9.76 22.54
CA GLU A 238 26.13 -9.94 21.26
C GLU A 238 26.55 -11.41 21.06
N GLN A 239 25.72 -12.17 20.35
CA GLN A 239 26.10 -13.48 19.87
C GLN A 239 26.89 -13.33 18.57
N GLY A 240 28.11 -13.86 18.52
CA GLY A 240 28.86 -13.94 17.27
C GLY A 240 28.05 -14.68 16.20
N LEU A 241 28.21 -14.28 14.93
CA LEU A 241 27.56 -14.88 13.73
C LEU A 241 27.81 -16.39 13.54
N LEU A 242 28.51 -17.03 14.47
CA LEU A 242 28.93 -18.43 14.45
C LEU A 242 27.85 -19.39 14.99
N THR A 243 26.81 -18.91 15.68
CA THR A 243 25.71 -19.78 16.14
C THR A 243 24.66 -19.97 15.04
N ALA A 244 24.14 -21.19 14.90
CA ALA A 244 23.04 -21.47 13.97
C ALA A 244 21.80 -20.61 14.27
N ALA A 245 21.58 -20.30 15.55
CA ALA A 245 20.52 -19.41 16.01
C ALA A 245 20.71 -17.96 15.49
N ALA A 246 21.93 -17.42 15.54
CA ALA A 246 22.22 -16.09 15.02
C ALA A 246 21.99 -16.02 13.50
N ILE A 247 22.44 -17.03 12.74
CA ILE A 247 22.19 -17.09 11.29
C ILE A 247 20.69 -17.16 10.99
N PHE A 248 19.95 -18.02 11.70
CA PHE A 248 18.50 -18.11 11.54
C PHE A 248 17.79 -16.78 11.84
N MET A 249 18.20 -16.09 12.90
CA MET A 249 17.63 -14.80 13.28
C MET A 249 17.99 -13.69 12.28
N LEU A 250 19.18 -13.72 11.70
CA LEU A 250 19.58 -12.84 10.61
C LEU A 250 18.71 -13.06 9.36
N LEU A 251 18.46 -14.32 8.98
CA LEU A 251 17.57 -14.66 7.87
C LEU A 251 16.11 -14.27 8.17
N ARG A 252 15.67 -14.40 9.42
CA ARG A 252 14.34 -13.95 9.86
C ARG A 252 14.20 -12.44 9.79
N ALA A 253 15.21 -11.68 10.23
CA ALA A 253 15.22 -10.22 10.12
C ALA A 253 15.22 -9.77 8.66
N PHE A 254 15.98 -10.46 7.80
CA PHE A 254 15.94 -10.26 6.35
C PHE A 254 14.53 -10.52 5.78
N ALA A 255 13.89 -11.63 6.16
CA ALA A 255 12.52 -11.94 5.74
C ALA A 255 11.52 -10.87 6.19
N ASN A 256 11.63 -10.37 7.42
CA ASN A 256 10.84 -9.24 7.91
C ASN A 256 11.08 -7.96 7.09
N GLY A 257 12.33 -7.69 6.69
CA GLY A 257 12.67 -6.58 5.80
C GLY A 257 12.10 -6.69 4.40
N GLY A 258 11.85 -7.92 3.95
CA GLY A 258 11.11 -8.23 2.72
C GLY A 258 9.71 -7.62 2.69
N SER A 259 9.12 -7.29 3.85
CA SER A 259 7.85 -6.55 3.93
C SER A 259 7.90 -5.18 3.24
N SER A 260 9.09 -4.59 3.06
CA SER A 260 9.28 -3.36 2.29
C SER A 260 8.99 -3.51 0.80
N LEU A 261 8.93 -4.75 0.30
CA LEU A 261 8.79 -5.08 -1.13
C LEU A 261 7.37 -5.52 -1.50
N THR A 262 6.45 -5.55 -0.54
CA THR A 262 5.03 -5.84 -0.80
C THR A 262 4.38 -4.69 -1.58
N GLY A 263 3.26 -4.94 -2.25
CA GLY A 263 2.52 -3.92 -2.99
C GLY A 263 3.04 -3.66 -4.41
N LEU A 264 4.21 -4.22 -4.80
CA LEU A 264 4.72 -4.08 -6.18
C LEU A 264 3.74 -4.69 -7.19
N GLU A 265 3.01 -5.72 -6.78
CA GLU A 265 1.96 -6.40 -7.52
C GLU A 265 0.75 -5.51 -7.84
N ALA A 266 0.49 -4.46 -7.06
CA ALA A 266 -0.63 -3.54 -7.31
C ALA A 266 -0.53 -2.88 -8.70
N ILE A 267 0.69 -2.60 -9.18
CA ILE A 267 0.91 -2.07 -10.54
C ILE A 267 0.78 -3.17 -11.60
N SER A 268 1.28 -4.39 -11.34
CA SER A 268 1.15 -5.50 -12.31
C SER A 268 -0.29 -5.95 -12.50
N ASP A 269 -1.10 -5.87 -11.45
CA ASP A 269 -2.49 -6.29 -11.47
C ASP A 269 -3.39 -5.18 -12.05
N GLY A 270 -2.94 -3.93 -11.89
CA GLY A 270 -3.61 -2.71 -12.36
C GLY A 270 -3.25 -2.26 -13.78
N VAL A 271 -2.59 -3.07 -14.62
CA VAL A 271 -2.13 -2.65 -15.96
C VAL A 271 -3.28 -2.12 -16.84
N GLY A 272 -4.45 -2.75 -16.76
CA GLY A 272 -5.64 -2.32 -17.53
C GLY A 272 -6.24 -0.97 -17.08
N LEU A 273 -5.80 -0.40 -15.96
CA LEU A 273 -6.22 0.93 -15.49
C LEU A 273 -5.46 2.07 -16.17
N PHE A 274 -4.35 1.78 -16.85
CA PHE A 274 -3.53 2.81 -17.49
C PHE A 274 -4.15 3.32 -18.80
N GLU A 275 -3.80 4.55 -19.19
CA GLU A 275 -4.07 5.04 -20.55
C GLU A 275 -3.28 4.23 -21.61
N LYS A 276 -3.87 4.05 -22.80
CA LYS A 276 -3.19 3.42 -23.94
C LYS A 276 -1.99 4.27 -24.37
N PRO A 277 -0.82 3.67 -24.69
CA PRO A 277 -0.48 2.25 -24.59
C PRO A 277 -0.21 1.79 -23.14
N GLU A 278 -1.06 0.89 -22.64
CA GLU A 278 -1.13 0.45 -21.23
C GLU A 278 0.20 -0.12 -20.73
N TYR A 279 0.76 -1.11 -21.42
CA TYR A 279 2.00 -1.77 -21.03
C TYR A 279 3.21 -0.82 -20.93
N LYS A 280 3.33 0.17 -21.84
CA LYS A 280 4.44 1.14 -21.81
C LYS A 280 4.33 2.04 -20.59
N ASN A 281 3.11 2.48 -20.28
CA ASN A 281 2.83 3.36 -19.16
C ASN A 281 2.99 2.62 -17.83
N ALA A 282 2.49 1.40 -17.72
CA ALA A 282 2.66 0.55 -16.54
C ALA A 282 4.14 0.25 -16.27
N ARG A 283 4.91 -0.20 -17.26
CA ARG A 283 6.36 -0.49 -17.10
C ARG A 283 7.16 0.73 -16.63
N ARG A 284 6.91 1.91 -17.23
CA ARG A 284 7.57 3.15 -16.83
C ARG A 284 7.18 3.58 -15.41
N THR A 285 5.95 3.30 -15.00
CA THR A 285 5.45 3.64 -13.66
C THR A 285 6.05 2.71 -12.61
N LEU A 286 6.09 1.40 -12.89
CA LEU A 286 6.74 0.40 -12.05
C LEU A 286 8.21 0.77 -11.78
N VAL A 287 9.00 1.08 -12.82
CA VAL A 287 10.41 1.44 -12.64
C VAL A 287 10.57 2.70 -11.77
N ILE A 288 9.77 3.75 -12.02
CA ILE A 288 9.82 4.98 -11.22
C ILE A 288 9.45 4.70 -9.76
N MET A 289 8.38 3.95 -9.56
CA MET A 289 7.92 3.57 -8.22
C MET A 289 8.98 2.78 -7.48
N SER A 290 9.57 1.74 -8.10
CA SER A 290 10.64 0.94 -7.48
C SER A 290 11.88 1.77 -7.17
N THR A 291 12.26 2.74 -8.01
CA THR A 291 13.37 3.66 -7.70
C THR A 291 13.06 4.55 -6.49
N ILE A 292 11.84 5.10 -6.42
CA ILE A 292 11.38 5.90 -5.28
C ILE A 292 11.37 5.05 -4.00
N LEU A 293 10.76 3.87 -4.04
CA LEU A 293 10.71 2.92 -2.94
C LEU A 293 12.11 2.54 -2.47
N GLY A 294 13.00 2.17 -3.38
CA GLY A 294 14.38 1.82 -3.06
C GLY A 294 15.14 2.97 -2.39
N THR A 295 14.90 4.21 -2.82
CA THR A 295 15.52 5.39 -2.22
C THR A 295 14.92 5.70 -0.84
N LEU A 296 13.62 5.49 -0.65
CA LEU A 296 12.96 5.63 0.66
C LEU A 296 13.47 4.61 1.67
N VAL A 297 13.50 3.33 1.31
CA VAL A 297 14.01 2.24 2.17
C VAL A 297 15.48 2.49 2.50
N LEU A 298 16.31 2.85 1.50
CA LEU A 298 17.71 3.18 1.74
C LEU A 298 17.87 4.38 2.67
N GLY A 299 17.11 5.45 2.45
CA GLY A 299 17.17 6.66 3.26
C GLY A 299 16.78 6.42 4.71
N ILE A 300 15.66 5.73 4.95
CA ILE A 300 15.20 5.39 6.31
C ILE A 300 16.22 4.49 7.00
N SER A 301 16.69 3.43 6.34
CA SER A 301 17.71 2.54 6.91
C SER A 301 19.04 3.26 7.19
N TYR A 302 19.48 4.16 6.31
CA TYR A 302 20.70 4.93 6.51
C TYR A 302 20.60 5.84 7.74
N PHE A 303 19.52 6.62 7.87
CA PHE A 303 19.36 7.49 9.02
C PHE A 303 19.11 6.70 10.30
N ALA A 304 18.32 5.63 10.26
CA ALA A 304 18.12 4.75 11.42
C ALA A 304 19.45 4.15 11.92
N HIS A 305 20.33 3.76 11.00
CA HIS A 305 21.70 3.31 11.32
C HIS A 305 22.53 4.43 11.99
N LYS A 306 22.49 5.65 11.44
CA LYS A 306 23.30 6.78 11.95
C LYS A 306 22.85 7.28 13.32
N ILE A 307 21.54 7.38 13.54
CA ILE A 307 20.98 7.94 14.77
C ILE A 307 20.71 6.88 15.85
N TYR A 308 20.92 5.60 15.54
CA TYR A 308 20.56 4.47 16.41
C TYR A 308 19.08 4.47 16.81
N ALA A 309 18.19 4.58 15.82
CA ALA A 309 16.75 4.60 16.05
C ALA A 309 16.25 3.25 16.58
N MET A 310 15.98 3.17 17.88
CA MET A 310 15.53 1.95 18.54
C MET A 310 14.02 1.74 18.39
N PRO A 311 13.55 0.62 17.82
CA PRO A 311 12.13 0.27 17.84
C PRO A 311 11.63 0.07 19.27
N TYR A 312 10.37 0.43 19.49
CA TYR A 312 9.68 0.32 20.77
C TYR A 312 8.83 -0.95 20.83
N GLU A 313 8.67 -1.52 22.03
CA GLU A 313 7.80 -2.70 22.23
C GLU A 313 6.35 -2.43 21.85
N ASP A 314 5.86 -1.22 22.14
CA ASP A 314 4.50 -0.77 21.82
C ASP A 314 4.33 -0.32 20.35
N GLU A 315 5.38 -0.43 19.53
CA GLU A 315 5.46 0.02 18.12
C GLU A 315 5.28 1.53 17.93
N SER A 316 5.40 2.31 19.03
CA SER A 316 5.35 3.77 19.00
C SER A 316 6.32 4.35 20.05
N PRO A 317 7.13 5.37 19.71
CA PRO A 317 7.23 6.03 18.41
C PRO A 317 7.88 5.13 17.33
N THR A 318 7.35 5.22 16.10
CA THR A 318 7.89 4.46 14.95
C THR A 318 9.30 4.91 14.59
N VAL A 319 10.05 4.06 13.86
CA VAL A 319 11.41 4.40 13.41
C VAL A 319 11.39 5.62 12.47
N ILE A 320 10.38 5.73 11.59
CA ILE A 320 10.20 6.96 10.79
C ILE A 320 10.01 8.18 11.69
N SER A 321 9.23 8.06 12.76
CA SER A 321 9.01 9.16 13.70
C SER A 321 10.31 9.60 14.36
N GLN A 322 11.10 8.64 14.83
CA GLN A 322 12.40 8.92 15.44
C GLN A 322 13.36 9.59 14.44
N VAL A 323 13.43 9.09 13.20
CA VAL A 323 14.22 9.69 12.11
C VAL A 323 13.77 11.13 11.83
N ALA A 324 12.46 11.37 11.72
CA ALA A 324 11.93 12.70 11.47
C ALA A 324 12.23 13.66 12.63
N GLN A 325 11.97 13.24 13.88
CA GLN A 325 12.21 14.08 15.06
C GLN A 325 13.70 14.43 15.21
N ALA A 326 14.59 13.44 15.08
CA ALA A 326 16.04 13.63 15.18
C ALA A 326 16.57 14.60 14.10
N ILE A 327 16.10 14.46 12.87
CA ILE A 327 16.57 15.27 11.73
C ILE A 327 15.98 16.68 11.74
N LEU A 328 14.73 16.86 12.17
CA LEU A 328 14.07 18.17 12.19
C LEU A 328 14.44 18.97 13.45
N GLY A 329 14.65 18.28 14.57
CA GLY A 329 14.93 18.87 15.88
C GLY A 329 13.77 19.69 16.44
N ASP A 330 14.00 20.31 17.59
CA ASP A 330 12.93 20.91 18.41
C ASP A 330 12.59 22.37 18.05
N SER A 331 13.12 22.88 16.93
CA SER A 331 12.73 24.21 16.45
C SER A 331 11.24 24.25 16.11
N GLY A 332 10.58 25.40 16.24
CA GLY A 332 9.16 25.53 15.90
C GLY A 332 8.83 25.12 14.46
N PHE A 333 9.75 25.37 13.51
CA PHE A 333 9.65 24.87 12.14
C PHE A 333 9.80 23.34 12.08
N GLY A 334 10.77 22.78 12.81
CA GLY A 334 11.01 21.34 12.88
C GLY A 334 9.82 20.57 13.45
N GLN A 335 9.23 21.05 14.54
CA GLN A 335 8.02 20.48 15.13
C GLN A 335 6.81 20.56 14.20
N ALA A 336 6.59 21.71 13.55
CA ALA A 336 5.51 21.83 12.56
C ALA A 336 5.69 20.84 11.39
N PHE A 337 6.93 20.69 10.90
CA PHE A 337 7.23 19.77 9.82
C PHE A 337 7.16 18.30 10.27
N PHE A 338 7.47 18.00 11.52
CA PHE A 338 7.30 16.67 12.11
C PHE A 338 5.82 16.22 12.04
N TYR A 339 4.88 17.07 12.44
CA TYR A 339 3.45 16.77 12.32
C TYR A 339 3.01 16.59 10.85
N ILE A 340 3.61 17.35 9.93
CA ILE A 340 3.40 17.16 8.48
C ILE A 340 3.87 15.77 8.03
N VAL A 341 5.03 15.33 8.47
CA VAL A 341 5.57 13.99 8.15
C VAL A 341 4.67 12.91 8.73
N GLN A 342 4.23 13.03 9.99
CA GLN A 342 3.32 12.05 10.60
C GLN A 342 1.97 11.98 9.88
N ALA A 343 1.40 13.14 9.54
CA ALA A 343 0.17 13.20 8.75
C ALA A 343 0.37 12.55 7.36
N ALA A 344 1.50 12.79 6.71
CA ALA A 344 1.80 12.19 5.41
C ALA A 344 1.95 10.66 5.50
N THR A 345 2.64 10.16 6.53
CA THR A 345 2.82 8.73 6.82
C THR A 345 1.48 8.05 7.10
N MET A 346 0.66 8.66 7.95
CA MET A 346 -0.70 8.17 8.23
C MET A 346 -1.54 8.10 6.95
N LEU A 347 -1.56 9.18 6.16
CA LEU A 347 -2.38 9.25 4.95
C LEU A 347 -1.96 8.23 3.90
N ILE A 348 -0.65 8.00 3.71
CA ILE A 348 -0.20 7.01 2.72
C ILE A 348 -0.52 5.57 3.17
N LEU A 349 -0.38 5.27 4.47
CA LEU A 349 -0.74 3.96 5.02
C LEU A 349 -2.24 3.70 4.94
N PHE A 350 -3.09 4.69 5.19
CA PHE A 350 -4.54 4.52 4.98
C PHE A 350 -4.90 4.43 3.49
N ALA A 351 -4.15 5.10 2.61
CA ALA A 351 -4.32 4.98 1.17
C ALA A 351 -3.94 3.58 0.66
N GLY A 352 -2.83 3.00 1.15
CA GLY A 352 -2.45 1.63 0.82
C GLY A 352 -3.39 0.60 1.46
N ALA A 353 -3.87 0.79 2.69
CA ALA A 353 -4.97 -0.02 3.23
C ALA A 353 -6.20 -0.02 2.31
N ASN A 354 -6.50 1.12 1.68
CA ASN A 354 -7.61 1.26 0.75
C ASN A 354 -7.39 0.58 -0.63
N THR A 355 -6.14 0.33 -1.06
CA THR A 355 -5.88 -0.40 -2.32
C THR A 355 -6.36 -1.84 -2.22
N THR A 356 -6.21 -2.48 -1.05
CA THR A 356 -6.65 -3.86 -0.79
C THR A 356 -8.15 -4.02 -1.01
N PHE A 357 -8.98 -3.06 -0.58
CA PHE A 357 -10.43 -3.06 -0.82
C PHE A 357 -10.78 -2.99 -2.31
N SER A 358 -9.91 -2.41 -3.13
CA SER A 358 -10.10 -2.33 -4.58
C SER A 358 -9.60 -3.58 -5.30
N ALA A 359 -8.50 -4.19 -4.83
CA ALA A 359 -7.85 -5.33 -5.47
C ALA A 359 -8.47 -6.68 -5.06
N PHE A 360 -8.81 -6.87 -3.79
CA PHE A 360 -9.34 -8.12 -3.26
C PHE A 360 -10.57 -8.66 -4.01
N PRO A 361 -11.61 -7.84 -4.30
CA PRO A 361 -12.79 -8.34 -5.02
C PRO A 361 -12.47 -8.81 -6.45
N ILE A 362 -11.39 -8.31 -7.06
CA ILE A 362 -10.97 -8.68 -8.42
C ILE A 362 -10.43 -10.10 -8.42
N VAL A 363 -9.52 -10.42 -7.51
CA VAL A 363 -8.94 -11.78 -7.37
C VAL A 363 -10.02 -12.80 -7.01
N VAL A 364 -10.88 -12.46 -6.05
CA VAL A 364 -12.02 -13.30 -5.66
C VAL A 364 -12.97 -13.54 -6.84
N ASN A 365 -13.21 -12.53 -7.68
CA ASN A 365 -14.04 -12.68 -8.87
C ASN A 365 -13.43 -13.68 -9.86
N TYR A 366 -12.13 -13.60 -10.12
CA TYR A 366 -11.44 -14.54 -11.02
C TYR A 366 -11.47 -15.99 -10.49
N ALA A 367 -11.16 -16.19 -9.21
CA ALA A 367 -11.23 -17.52 -8.60
C ALA A 367 -12.66 -18.08 -8.58
N ALA A 368 -13.68 -17.21 -8.41
CA ALA A 368 -15.09 -17.62 -8.47
C ALA A 368 -15.56 -17.96 -9.90
N LEU A 369 -15.06 -17.24 -10.92
CA LEU A 369 -15.36 -17.53 -12.33
C LEU A 369 -14.82 -18.90 -12.76
N ASP A 370 -13.67 -19.29 -12.24
CA ASP A 370 -13.07 -20.61 -12.48
C ASP A 370 -13.70 -21.73 -11.61
N GLY A 371 -14.69 -21.40 -10.78
CA GLY A 371 -15.47 -22.35 -10.00
C GLY A 371 -14.83 -22.77 -8.66
N TYR A 372 -13.75 -22.11 -8.23
CA TYR A 372 -13.08 -22.42 -6.95
C TYR A 372 -13.71 -21.72 -5.74
N LEU A 373 -14.52 -20.69 -5.97
CA LEU A 373 -15.27 -19.98 -4.93
C LEU A 373 -16.77 -19.96 -5.25
N PRO A 374 -17.64 -19.73 -4.24
CA PRO A 374 -19.08 -19.66 -4.44
C PRO A 374 -19.47 -18.74 -5.60
N ARG A 375 -20.32 -19.24 -6.52
CA ARG A 375 -20.72 -18.53 -7.73
C ARG A 375 -21.31 -17.14 -7.49
N TRP A 376 -21.87 -16.86 -6.31
CA TRP A 376 -22.43 -15.55 -6.01
C TRP A 376 -21.35 -14.44 -5.95
N LEU A 377 -20.09 -14.78 -5.68
CA LEU A 377 -18.93 -13.87 -5.71
C LEU A 377 -18.53 -13.45 -7.13
N THR A 378 -19.07 -14.10 -8.17
CA THR A 378 -18.91 -13.63 -9.56
C THR A 378 -19.69 -12.34 -9.83
N LYS A 379 -20.69 -12.02 -9.00
CA LYS A 379 -21.48 -10.80 -9.13
C LYS A 379 -20.64 -9.60 -8.67
N ARG A 380 -20.44 -8.63 -9.56
CA ARG A 380 -19.91 -7.31 -9.17
C ARG A 380 -20.99 -6.67 -8.28
N GLY A 381 -20.66 -6.32 -7.04
CA GLY A 381 -21.61 -6.00 -5.96
C GLY A 381 -22.71 -4.98 -6.28
N HIS A 382 -23.59 -4.67 -5.32
CA HIS A 382 -24.84 -3.91 -5.53
C HIS A 382 -24.77 -2.67 -6.44
N LYS A 383 -23.66 -1.92 -6.41
CA LYS A 383 -23.44 -0.74 -7.26
C LYS A 383 -23.17 -1.02 -8.74
N LEU A 384 -22.72 -2.22 -9.10
CA LEU A 384 -22.23 -2.54 -10.45
C LEU A 384 -23.10 -3.60 -11.16
N ASN A 385 -24.23 -3.99 -10.53
CA ASN A 385 -25.17 -4.96 -11.10
C ASN A 385 -25.95 -4.35 -12.26
#